data_AF-A0A813LMX8-F1
#
_entry.id   AF-A0A813LMX8-F1
#
_cell.length_a   1.000
_cell.length_b   1.000
_cell.length_c   1.000
_cell.angle_alpha   90.00
_cell.angle_beta   90.00
_cell.angle_gamma   90.00
#
_symmetry.space_group_name_H-M   'P 1'
#
loop_
_entity.id
_entity.type
_entity.pdbx_description
1 polymer ?
#
loop_
_entity_poly.entity_id
_entity_poly.type
_entity_poly.pdbx_seq_one_letter_code
_entity_poly.pdbx_strand_id
1 'polypeptide(L)'
;MVQKAVLSPSVAAFILACGFSIPSLVAGQFGGGGYTPPAPICPSFSCPSGQHAVGKPETKVVSYGCKDSGMSVLNMASLDPNNPMGGMNQGGKNLNKCCLERDICKQTCGMSSKECFDIFQKCQAKICKGDQNCQLQGMISEMSGDPFDTKKDDLSEKYDPEAAKCRGYNAAQASVCQCLPKAEVKDAQEKKLQRFYKKFNPEKLDDKGEIKDVQEVWKKWAGKEKDMFLALSTKYREKVVTMKQKPKPPPYKPPTKKSKDDDEEESAEQSFGAEEEKAAPPAEIDIEGEEFEKELLGLEIKKGKAKKDEDYDLAGELKDQVISLRAAEVKRLTAKKAKALEDEDYIAAKVIKGRLAKLEL
;
A
#
# COMPACT_ATOMS: atom_id res chain seq x y z
N MET A 1 55.37 -51.46 -6.40
CA MET A 1 54.83 -50.54 -7.43
C MET A 1 53.32 -50.57 -7.35
N VAL A 2 52.69 -49.60 -6.67
CA VAL A 2 51.24 -49.40 -6.72
C VAL A 2 51.02 -47.88 -6.71
N GLN A 3 50.79 -47.31 -7.89
CA GLN A 3 50.38 -45.92 -8.04
C GLN A 3 48.91 -45.79 -7.63
N LYS A 4 48.65 -45.03 -6.56
CA LYS A 4 47.30 -44.55 -6.22
C LYS A 4 47.07 -43.22 -6.94
N ALA A 5 46.16 -43.23 -7.90
CA ALA A 5 45.67 -42.02 -8.55
C ALA A 5 44.81 -41.21 -7.59
N VAL A 6 45.20 -39.95 -7.36
CA VAL A 6 44.42 -38.95 -6.63
C VAL A 6 43.54 -38.24 -7.65
N LEU A 7 42.24 -38.55 -7.63
CA LEU A 7 41.22 -37.82 -8.39
C LEU A 7 40.86 -36.55 -7.59
N SER A 8 41.27 -35.41 -8.14
CA SER A 8 40.87 -34.07 -7.69
C SER A 8 39.43 -33.78 -8.14
N PRO A 9 38.51 -33.35 -7.26
CA PRO A 9 37.21 -32.87 -7.71
C PRO A 9 37.35 -31.45 -8.23
N SER A 10 37.08 -31.26 -9.53
CA SER A 10 36.86 -29.97 -10.16
C SER A 10 35.75 -29.22 -9.42
N VAL A 11 36.13 -28.17 -8.70
CA VAL A 11 35.20 -27.17 -8.18
C VAL A 11 34.66 -26.39 -9.37
N ALA A 12 33.44 -26.74 -9.79
CA ALA A 12 32.69 -25.96 -10.76
C ALA A 12 32.39 -24.58 -10.16
N ALA A 13 33.13 -23.57 -10.61
CA ALA A 13 32.86 -22.17 -10.34
C ALA A 13 31.52 -21.78 -11.00
N PHE A 14 30.42 -21.95 -10.25
CA PHE A 14 29.14 -21.31 -10.57
C PHE A 14 29.26 -19.81 -10.31
N ILE A 15 29.89 -19.10 -11.25
CA ILE A 15 29.81 -17.65 -11.37
C ILE A 15 28.38 -17.36 -11.85
N LEU A 16 27.47 -17.28 -10.88
CA LEU A 16 26.10 -16.85 -11.09
C LEU A 16 26.12 -15.32 -11.28
N ALA A 17 26.50 -14.91 -12.48
CA ALA A 17 26.35 -13.56 -12.99
C ALA A 17 24.85 -13.25 -13.10
N CYS A 18 24.19 -13.01 -11.96
CA CYS A 18 22.96 -12.23 -11.92
C CYS A 18 23.33 -10.79 -12.26
N GLY A 19 23.59 -10.54 -13.55
CA GLY A 19 23.49 -9.22 -14.14
C GLY A 19 22.03 -8.82 -14.09
N PHE A 20 21.62 -8.20 -12.98
CA PHE A 20 20.41 -7.38 -12.95
C PHE A 20 20.69 -6.15 -13.82
N SER A 21 20.73 -6.35 -15.14
CA SER A 21 20.34 -5.28 -16.05
C SER A 21 18.90 -5.00 -15.70
N ILE A 22 18.65 -3.85 -15.06
CA ILE A 22 17.31 -3.31 -14.91
C ILE A 22 17.01 -2.73 -16.30
N PRO A 23 16.25 -3.41 -17.19
CA PRO A 23 15.80 -2.74 -18.38
C PRO A 23 14.97 -1.55 -17.92
N SER A 24 15.39 -0.35 -18.30
CA SER A 24 14.57 0.86 -18.27
C SER A 24 13.42 0.67 -19.27
N LEU A 25 12.47 -0.20 -18.92
CA LEU A 25 11.20 -0.32 -19.60
C LEU A 25 10.41 0.93 -19.23
N VAL A 26 10.50 1.94 -20.10
CA VAL A 26 9.50 2.98 -20.20
C VAL A 26 8.21 2.26 -20.61
N ALA A 27 7.40 1.91 -19.60
CA ALA A 27 6.11 1.29 -19.81
C ALA A 27 5.22 2.28 -20.57
N GLY A 28 4.99 2.00 -21.85
CA GLY A 28 3.98 2.68 -22.64
C GLY A 28 2.62 2.52 -21.97
N GLN A 29 2.04 3.65 -21.60
CA GLN A 29 0.74 3.82 -20.97
C GLN A 29 -0.38 3.58 -22.00
N PHE A 30 -0.61 2.32 -22.39
CA PHE A 30 -1.71 1.98 -23.31
C PHE A 30 -2.46 0.70 -22.89
N GLY A 31 -3.76 0.87 -22.62
CA GLY A 31 -4.79 -0.09 -23.01
C GLY A 31 -5.10 -1.26 -22.07
N GLY A 32 -5.40 -0.99 -20.80
CA GLY A 32 -5.90 -1.99 -19.86
C GLY A 32 -6.03 -1.41 -18.46
N GLY A 33 -6.94 -0.46 -18.29
CA GLY A 33 -7.03 0.46 -17.15
C GLY A 33 -7.42 -0.19 -15.82
N GLY A 34 -6.54 -1.01 -15.25
CA GLY A 34 -6.58 -1.34 -13.83
C GLY A 34 -6.09 -0.12 -13.03
N TYR A 35 -6.92 0.38 -12.11
CA TYR A 35 -6.51 1.43 -11.19
C TYR A 35 -5.30 0.95 -10.37
N THR A 36 -4.14 1.56 -10.63
CA THR A 36 -2.94 1.35 -9.82
C THR A 36 -2.88 2.52 -8.84
N PRO A 37 -3.03 2.29 -7.53
CA PRO A 37 -2.96 3.39 -6.57
C PRO A 37 -1.58 4.08 -6.67
N PRO A 38 -1.50 5.40 -6.45
CA PRO A 38 -0.20 6.07 -6.43
C PRO A 38 0.64 5.55 -5.25
N ALA A 39 1.96 5.46 -5.44
CA ALA A 39 2.88 5.07 -4.39
C ALA A 39 2.75 6.00 -3.17
N PRO A 40 2.67 5.47 -1.93
CA PRO A 40 2.58 6.31 -0.75
C PRO A 40 3.88 7.10 -0.55
N ILE A 41 3.76 8.41 -0.37
CA ILE A 41 4.91 9.30 -0.15
C ILE A 41 5.18 9.34 1.35
N CYS A 42 6.08 8.47 1.81
CA CYS A 42 6.46 8.41 3.22
C CYS A 42 7.84 9.02 3.43
N PRO A 43 8.05 9.76 4.53
CA PRO A 43 9.37 10.30 4.84
C PRO A 43 10.37 9.13 4.99
N SER A 44 11.53 9.27 4.35
CA SER A 44 12.60 8.28 4.52
C SER A 44 13.17 8.34 5.94
N PHE A 45 13.61 7.21 6.46
CA PHE A 45 14.28 7.17 7.75
C PHE A 45 15.56 8.02 7.70
N SER A 46 15.66 9.02 8.56
CA SER A 46 16.79 9.96 8.63
C SER A 46 17.55 9.80 9.94
N CYS A 47 18.87 9.96 9.88
CA CYS A 47 19.74 9.97 11.04
C CYS A 47 20.26 11.40 11.29
N PRO A 48 20.66 11.72 12.54
CA PRO A 48 21.34 12.98 12.84
C PRO A 48 22.59 13.20 11.97
N SER A 49 22.99 14.47 11.82
CA SER A 49 24.18 14.85 11.07
C SER A 49 25.42 14.07 11.54
N GLY A 50 26.18 13.52 10.60
CA GLY A 50 27.37 12.71 10.88
C GLY A 50 27.09 11.22 11.14
N GLN A 51 25.83 10.80 11.16
CA GLN A 51 25.43 9.40 11.28
C GLN A 51 24.78 8.89 9.99
N HIS A 52 24.80 7.57 9.80
CA HIS A 52 24.08 6.88 8.72
C HIS A 52 23.17 5.80 9.28
N ALA A 53 22.06 5.57 8.58
CA ALA A 53 21.14 4.50 8.88
C ALA A 53 21.76 3.17 8.45
N VAL A 54 21.93 2.26 9.40
CA VAL A 54 22.40 0.90 9.20
C VAL A 54 21.34 -0.04 9.76
N GLY A 55 21.08 -1.16 9.10
CA GLY A 55 20.14 -2.13 9.65
C GLY A 55 20.71 -2.81 10.89
N LYS A 56 19.89 -2.99 11.93
CA LYS A 56 20.26 -3.74 13.14
C LYS A 56 20.69 -5.17 12.79
N PRO A 57 21.61 -5.77 13.57
CA PRO A 57 22.16 -7.09 13.23
C PRO A 57 21.22 -8.25 13.57
N GLU A 58 20.21 -8.04 14.42
CA GLU A 58 19.28 -9.08 14.89
C GLU A 58 17.85 -8.91 14.36
N THR A 59 17.70 -8.16 13.27
CA THR A 59 16.40 -7.95 12.66
C THR A 59 15.84 -9.26 12.11
N LYS A 60 14.68 -9.68 12.65
CA LYS A 60 13.87 -10.74 12.07
C LYS A 60 12.89 -10.10 11.10
N VAL A 61 12.85 -10.59 9.86
CA VAL A 61 11.83 -10.16 8.91
C VAL A 61 10.52 -10.87 9.27
N VAL A 62 9.47 -10.12 9.53
CA VAL A 62 8.14 -10.65 9.84
C VAL A 62 7.16 -10.30 8.73
N SER A 63 6.27 -11.21 8.38
CA SER A 63 5.26 -10.95 7.34
C SER A 63 3.97 -11.66 7.71
N TYR A 64 2.84 -11.04 7.35
CA TYR A 64 1.54 -11.73 7.32
C TYR A 64 1.27 -12.40 5.97
N GLY A 65 2.07 -12.09 4.95
CA GLY A 65 1.85 -12.52 3.57
C GLY A 65 0.57 -11.93 2.97
N CYS A 66 0.13 -12.53 1.86
CA CYS A 66 -1.15 -12.20 1.22
C CYS A 66 -2.25 -13.24 1.52
N LYS A 67 -2.02 -14.18 2.46
CA LYS A 67 -2.90 -15.36 2.63
C LYS A 67 -4.35 -14.97 2.95
N ASP A 68 -4.53 -13.90 3.73
CA ASP A 68 -5.85 -13.43 4.17
C ASP A 68 -6.45 -12.36 3.24
N SER A 69 -5.68 -11.89 2.26
CA SER A 69 -6.13 -10.88 1.28
C SER A 69 -7.05 -11.47 0.22
N GLY A 70 -7.16 -12.79 0.18
CA GLY A 70 -7.96 -13.55 -0.77
C GLY A 70 -9.43 -13.65 -0.42
N MET A 71 -10.00 -12.86 0.50
CA MET A 71 -11.45 -12.86 0.64
C MET A 71 -12.08 -12.36 -0.67
N SER A 72 -12.54 -13.29 -1.51
CA SER A 72 -13.35 -13.02 -2.70
C SER A 72 -14.74 -12.50 -2.32
N VAL A 73 -14.85 -11.58 -1.35
CA VAL A 73 -16.10 -10.92 -0.95
C VAL A 73 -16.82 -10.30 -2.14
N LEU A 74 -16.04 -9.91 -3.17
CA LEU A 74 -16.56 -9.23 -4.34
C LEU A 74 -16.79 -10.13 -5.56
N ASN A 75 -16.41 -11.42 -5.52
CA ASN A 75 -16.78 -12.35 -6.59
C ASN A 75 -18.18 -12.94 -6.34
N MET A 76 -19.20 -12.08 -6.32
CA MET A 76 -20.61 -12.50 -6.19
C MET A 76 -21.10 -13.29 -7.42
N ALA A 77 -20.39 -13.21 -8.55
CA ALA A 77 -20.75 -13.91 -9.79
C ALA A 77 -20.52 -15.44 -9.73
N SER A 78 -19.75 -15.93 -8.74
CA SER A 78 -19.49 -17.36 -8.55
C SER A 78 -19.69 -17.80 -7.10
N LEU A 79 -20.68 -17.21 -6.40
CA LEU A 79 -21.22 -17.81 -5.18
C LEU A 79 -21.93 -19.10 -5.56
N ASP A 80 -21.16 -20.15 -5.86
CA ASP A 80 -21.68 -21.51 -5.77
C ASP A 80 -22.15 -21.68 -4.33
N PRO A 81 -23.48 -21.79 -4.08
CA PRO A 81 -24.02 -21.87 -2.72
C PRO A 81 -23.44 -23.05 -1.94
N ASN A 82 -22.95 -24.07 -2.66
CA ASN A 82 -22.40 -25.29 -2.08
C ASN A 82 -20.88 -25.23 -1.89
N ASN A 83 -20.18 -24.23 -2.46
CA ASN A 83 -18.74 -24.04 -2.24
C ASN A 83 -18.29 -22.57 -2.38
N PRO A 84 -18.71 -21.68 -1.46
CA PRO A 84 -18.37 -20.25 -1.48
C PRO A 84 -16.85 -19.98 -1.35
N MET A 85 -16.06 -21.01 -1.06
CA MET A 85 -14.60 -20.95 -0.87
C MET A 85 -13.80 -21.59 -2.02
N GLY A 86 -14.46 -22.21 -3.01
CA GLY A 86 -13.81 -23.04 -4.04
C GLY A 86 -12.88 -22.26 -4.96
N GLY A 87 -13.25 -21.02 -5.31
CA GLY A 87 -12.41 -20.13 -6.14
C GLY A 87 -11.25 -19.46 -5.40
N MET A 88 -11.18 -19.60 -4.08
CA MET A 88 -10.32 -18.79 -3.21
C MET A 88 -8.84 -19.24 -3.18
N ASN A 89 -8.56 -20.49 -3.57
CA ASN A 89 -7.27 -21.13 -3.28
C ASN A 89 -6.23 -21.09 -4.41
N GLN A 90 -6.60 -20.76 -5.65
CA GLN A 90 -5.66 -20.83 -6.79
C GLN A 90 -4.94 -19.50 -7.07
N GLY A 91 -5.61 -18.35 -6.94
CA GLY A 91 -4.99 -17.04 -7.18
C GLY A 91 -4.03 -16.57 -6.07
N GLY A 92 -4.38 -16.82 -4.80
CA GLY A 92 -3.66 -16.25 -3.65
C GLY A 92 -2.24 -16.80 -3.43
N LYS A 93 -1.95 -18.02 -3.88
CA LYS A 93 -0.63 -18.67 -3.64
C LYS A 93 0.52 -17.93 -4.33
N ASN A 94 0.28 -17.40 -5.51
CA ASN A 94 1.33 -16.75 -6.30
C ASN A 94 1.59 -15.32 -5.82
N LEU A 95 0.54 -14.60 -5.40
CA LEU A 95 0.65 -13.23 -4.93
C LEU A 95 1.38 -13.13 -3.59
N ASN A 96 1.32 -14.17 -2.75
CA ASN A 96 2.05 -14.21 -1.48
C ASN A 96 3.54 -13.91 -1.64
N LYS A 97 4.16 -14.33 -2.75
CA LYS A 97 5.56 -13.99 -3.05
C LYS A 97 5.77 -12.47 -3.12
N CYS A 98 4.85 -11.75 -3.74
CA CYS A 98 4.90 -10.29 -3.85
C CYS A 98 4.72 -9.61 -2.49
N CYS A 99 3.80 -10.10 -1.64
CA CYS A 99 3.70 -9.58 -0.26
C CYS A 99 4.99 -9.80 0.53
N LEU A 100 5.63 -10.97 0.41
CA LEU A 100 6.90 -11.23 1.08
C LEU A 100 8.00 -10.27 0.61
N GLU A 101 8.11 -10.04 -0.70
CA GLU A 101 9.10 -9.10 -1.26
C GLU A 101 8.85 -7.65 -0.79
N ARG A 102 7.58 -7.23 -0.76
CA ARG A 102 7.17 -5.93 -0.20
C ARG A 102 7.55 -5.79 1.27
N ASP A 103 7.22 -6.79 2.08
CA ASP A 103 7.46 -6.74 3.52
C ASP A 103 8.96 -6.83 3.86
N ILE A 104 9.74 -7.61 3.09
CA ILE A 104 11.21 -7.61 3.15
C ILE A 104 11.75 -6.21 2.83
N CYS A 105 11.24 -5.57 1.78
CA CYS A 105 11.67 -4.23 1.40
C CYS A 105 11.40 -3.21 2.50
N LYS A 106 10.18 -3.19 3.06
CA LYS A 106 9.81 -2.30 4.17
C LYS A 106 10.67 -2.52 5.42
N GLN A 107 11.18 -3.73 5.63
CA GLN A 107 12.06 -4.10 6.74
C GLN A 107 13.56 -4.05 6.39
N THR A 108 13.89 -3.60 5.19
CA THR A 108 15.28 -3.34 4.79
C THR A 108 15.58 -1.87 5.09
N CYS A 109 16.52 -1.64 6.00
CA CYS A 109 16.83 -0.28 6.45
C CYS A 109 17.30 0.60 5.29
N GLY A 110 16.71 1.80 5.16
CA GLY A 110 17.08 2.80 4.16
C GLY A 110 16.39 2.63 2.79
N MET A 111 15.51 1.64 2.64
CA MET A 111 14.62 1.55 1.48
C MET A 111 13.50 2.58 1.63
N SER A 112 13.15 3.29 0.55
CA SER A 112 12.01 4.20 0.52
C SER A 112 10.68 3.46 0.35
N SER A 113 9.57 4.05 0.81
CA SER A 113 8.23 3.47 0.60
C SER A 113 7.90 3.31 -0.89
N LYS A 114 8.31 4.29 -1.71
CA LYS A 114 8.14 4.25 -3.17
C LYS A 114 8.88 3.09 -3.82
N GLU A 115 10.14 2.87 -3.46
CA GLU A 115 10.91 1.72 -3.99
C GLU A 115 10.22 0.39 -3.63
N CYS A 116 9.72 0.25 -2.40
CA CYS A 116 9.01 -0.95 -1.98
C CYS A 116 7.67 -1.15 -2.70
N PHE A 117 6.94 -0.06 -2.94
CA PHE A 117 5.71 -0.08 -3.72
C PHE A 117 5.99 -0.49 -5.17
N ASP A 118 7.01 0.09 -5.81
CA ASP A 118 7.38 -0.23 -7.18
C ASP A 118 7.82 -1.69 -7.35
N ILE A 119 8.56 -2.24 -6.37
CA ILE A 119 8.92 -3.67 -6.33
C ILE A 119 7.65 -4.53 -6.26
N PHE A 120 6.71 -4.18 -5.37
CA PHE A 120 5.45 -4.90 -5.22
C PHE A 120 4.62 -4.86 -6.50
N GLN A 121 4.41 -3.68 -7.09
CA GLN A 121 3.66 -3.50 -8.33
C GLN A 121 4.28 -4.28 -9.49
N LYS A 122 5.60 -4.26 -9.64
CA LYS A 122 6.31 -5.05 -10.66
C LYS A 122 6.13 -6.56 -10.44
N CYS A 123 6.15 -7.02 -9.19
CA CYS A 123 5.87 -8.42 -8.89
C CYS A 123 4.42 -8.78 -9.21
N GLN A 124 3.48 -7.95 -8.75
CA GLN A 124 2.05 -8.14 -8.95
C GLN A 124 1.69 -8.17 -10.44
N ALA A 125 2.18 -7.23 -11.24
CA ALA A 125 1.95 -7.19 -12.68
C ALA A 125 2.42 -8.49 -13.38
N LYS A 126 3.59 -9.01 -12.99
CA LYS A 126 4.12 -10.28 -13.52
C LYS A 126 3.29 -11.49 -13.13
N ILE A 127 2.77 -11.51 -11.90
CA ILE A 127 1.98 -12.64 -11.38
C ILE A 127 0.54 -12.60 -11.90
N CYS A 128 -0.11 -11.44 -11.86
CA CYS A 128 -1.51 -11.28 -12.20
C CYS A 128 -1.78 -11.26 -13.70
N LYS A 129 -0.81 -10.86 -14.55
CA LYS A 129 -0.95 -10.85 -16.02
C LYS A 129 -2.25 -10.19 -16.54
N GLY A 130 -2.74 -9.16 -15.84
CA GLY A 130 -3.98 -8.45 -16.19
C GLY A 130 -5.26 -8.98 -15.53
N ASP A 131 -5.20 -10.03 -14.70
CA ASP A 131 -6.35 -10.48 -13.90
C ASP A 131 -6.73 -9.43 -12.85
N GLN A 132 -7.91 -8.82 -13.03
CA GLN A 132 -8.45 -7.81 -12.13
C GLN A 132 -8.70 -8.35 -10.72
N ASN A 133 -9.06 -9.63 -10.56
CA ASN A 133 -9.25 -10.22 -9.23
C ASN A 133 -7.92 -10.34 -8.49
N CYS A 134 -6.87 -10.78 -9.16
CA CYS A 134 -5.52 -10.80 -8.61
C CYS A 134 -5.00 -9.39 -8.29
N GLN A 135 -5.28 -8.40 -9.16
CA GLN A 135 -4.93 -7.00 -8.91
C GLN A 135 -5.63 -6.44 -7.67
N LEU A 136 -6.93 -6.69 -7.55
CA LEU A 136 -7.74 -6.30 -6.41
C LEU A 136 -7.27 -6.98 -5.12
N GLN A 137 -6.94 -8.27 -5.16
CA GLN A 137 -6.36 -8.98 -4.01
C GLN A 137 -5.03 -8.35 -3.56
N GLY A 138 -4.18 -7.92 -4.49
CA GLY A 138 -2.94 -7.23 -4.14
C GLY A 138 -3.18 -5.85 -3.55
N MET A 139 -4.14 -5.10 -4.06
CA MET A 139 -4.55 -3.82 -3.47
C MET A 139 -5.10 -4.01 -2.04
N ILE A 140 -6.00 -4.97 -1.83
CA ILE A 140 -6.50 -5.33 -0.49
C ILE A 140 -5.35 -5.78 0.41
N SER A 141 -4.37 -6.54 -0.12
CA SER A 141 -3.21 -6.97 0.65
C SER A 141 -2.35 -5.83 1.14
N GLU A 142 -2.29 -4.72 0.40
CA GLU A 142 -1.59 -3.50 0.78
C GLU A 142 -2.35 -2.74 1.86
N MET A 143 -3.68 -2.72 1.79
CA MET A 143 -4.55 -2.10 2.79
C MET A 143 -4.68 -2.92 4.08
N SER A 144 -4.54 -4.26 4.00
CA SER A 144 -4.92 -5.19 5.07
C SER A 144 -3.99 -5.24 6.31
N GLY A 145 -3.34 -4.12 6.65
CA GLY A 145 -2.52 -3.95 7.84
C GLY A 145 -1.12 -4.55 7.73
N ASP A 146 -0.12 -3.74 8.06
CA ASP A 146 1.28 -4.15 8.16
C ASP A 146 1.52 -4.83 9.52
N PRO A 147 2.38 -5.87 9.64
CA PRO A 147 2.75 -6.44 10.94
C PRO A 147 3.32 -5.45 11.96
N PHE A 148 3.75 -4.27 11.53
CA PHE A 148 4.23 -3.21 12.41
C PHE A 148 3.16 -2.17 12.77
N ASP A 149 1.95 -2.27 12.23
CA ASP A 149 0.84 -1.42 12.65
C ASP A 149 0.21 -1.97 13.94
N THR A 150 0.94 -1.79 15.05
CA THR A 150 0.52 -2.26 16.37
C THR A 150 -0.41 -1.29 17.07
N LYS A 151 -0.47 -0.04 16.60
CA LYS A 151 -1.42 0.95 17.12
C LYS A 151 -2.77 0.64 16.50
N LYS A 152 -3.57 -0.19 17.18
CA LYS A 152 -5.02 -0.16 17.00
C LYS A 152 -5.40 1.29 17.24
N ASP A 153 -5.97 1.94 16.24
CA ASP A 153 -6.33 3.35 16.30
C ASP A 153 -6.98 3.62 17.65
N ASP A 154 -6.26 4.35 18.50
CA ASP A 154 -6.89 4.92 19.67
C ASP A 154 -7.94 5.86 19.08
N LEU A 155 -9.20 5.46 19.18
CA LEU A 155 -10.32 6.16 18.54
C LEU A 155 -10.42 7.63 19.01
N SER A 156 -9.63 8.02 20.03
CA SER A 156 -9.48 9.39 20.50
C SER A 156 -8.57 10.27 19.62
N GLU A 157 -7.61 9.72 18.87
CA GLU A 157 -6.76 10.51 17.97
C GLU A 157 -7.49 10.78 16.65
N LYS A 158 -7.49 12.04 16.20
CA LYS A 158 -8.05 12.42 14.89
C LYS A 158 -7.38 11.59 13.79
N TYR A 159 -8.17 10.85 13.02
CA TYR A 159 -7.69 10.04 11.92
C TYR A 159 -7.03 10.93 10.84
N ASP A 160 -5.71 10.83 10.70
CA ASP A 160 -4.97 11.41 9.59
C ASP A 160 -4.70 10.31 8.53
N PRO A 161 -5.31 10.41 7.34
CA PRO A 161 -5.16 9.41 6.28
C PRO A 161 -3.72 9.29 5.76
N GLU A 162 -2.92 10.36 5.78
CA GLU A 162 -1.54 10.31 5.30
C GLU A 162 -0.63 9.65 6.34
N ALA A 163 -0.81 9.98 7.62
CA ALA A 163 -0.12 9.30 8.71
C ALA A 163 -0.46 7.80 8.74
N ALA A 164 -1.73 7.44 8.52
CA ALA A 164 -2.18 6.04 8.47
C ALA A 164 -1.47 5.24 7.35
N LYS A 165 -1.35 5.80 6.14
CA LYS A 165 -0.64 5.14 5.02
C LYS A 165 0.83 4.85 5.33
N CYS A 166 1.49 5.75 6.04
CA CYS A 166 2.93 5.64 6.32
C CYS A 166 3.28 4.99 7.66
N ARG A 167 2.29 4.78 8.54
CA ARG A 167 2.48 4.25 9.89
C ARG A 167 3.23 2.91 9.89
N GLY A 168 2.76 1.94 9.11
CA GLY A 168 3.39 0.61 9.02
C GLY A 168 4.82 0.66 8.50
N TYR A 169 5.08 1.47 7.46
CA TYR A 169 6.41 1.66 6.90
C TYR A 169 7.37 2.35 7.90
N ASN A 170 6.92 3.42 8.56
CA ASN A 170 7.73 4.15 9.54
C ASN A 170 8.08 3.27 10.74
N ALA A 171 7.10 2.50 11.24
CA ALA A 171 7.31 1.54 12.33
C ALA A 171 8.27 0.41 11.92
N ALA A 172 8.14 -0.12 10.70
CA ALA A 172 9.08 -1.10 10.16
C ALA A 172 10.51 -0.52 10.10
N GLN A 173 10.70 0.64 9.47
CA GLN A 173 12.02 1.28 9.38
C GLN A 173 12.63 1.58 10.75
N ALA A 174 11.87 2.14 11.69
CA ALA A 174 12.34 2.41 13.05
C ALA A 174 12.74 1.11 13.80
N SER A 175 12.01 0.02 13.57
CA SER A 175 12.34 -1.27 14.17
C SER A 175 13.63 -1.86 13.61
N VAL A 176 13.89 -1.67 12.31
CA VAL A 176 15.01 -2.33 11.60
C VAL A 176 16.26 -1.47 11.49
N CYS A 177 16.15 -0.15 11.56
CA CYS A 177 17.25 0.79 11.42
C CYS A 177 17.84 1.20 12.77
N GLN A 178 19.14 1.46 12.77
CA GLN A 178 19.88 2.14 13.82
C GLN A 178 20.79 3.19 13.17
N CYS A 179 21.02 4.30 13.85
CA CYS A 179 21.95 5.32 13.37
C CYS A 179 23.34 5.06 13.96
N LEU A 180 24.35 5.00 13.11
CA LEU A 180 25.75 4.79 13.50
C LEU A 180 26.65 5.90 12.93
N PRO A 181 27.74 6.28 13.62
CA PRO A 181 28.74 7.20 13.08
C PRO A 181 29.31 6.69 11.75
N LYS A 182 29.62 7.60 10.80
CA LYS A 182 30.11 7.21 9.45
C LYS A 182 31.28 6.22 9.48
N ALA A 183 32.18 6.37 10.45
CA ALA A 183 33.37 5.51 10.62
C ALA A 183 33.02 4.05 10.94
N GLU A 184 31.87 3.79 11.57
CA GLU A 184 31.45 2.46 12.03
C GLU A 184 30.51 1.74 11.05
N VAL A 185 30.00 2.45 10.04
CA VAL A 185 28.99 1.94 9.10
C VAL A 185 29.46 0.67 8.41
N LYS A 186 30.68 0.68 7.88
CA LYS A 186 31.23 -0.44 7.10
C LYS A 186 31.41 -1.68 7.97
N ASP A 187 32.03 -1.54 9.14
CA ASP A 187 32.22 -2.65 10.09
C ASP A 187 30.88 -3.23 10.56
N ALA A 188 29.90 -2.39 10.86
CA ALA A 188 28.56 -2.84 11.25
C ALA A 188 27.85 -3.62 10.13
N GLN A 189 27.98 -3.17 8.87
CA GLN A 189 27.43 -3.86 7.72
C GLN A 189 28.15 -5.18 7.42
N GLU A 190 29.48 -5.24 7.56
CA GLU A 190 30.28 -6.47 7.44
C GLU A 190 29.86 -7.50 8.50
N LYS A 191 29.76 -7.10 9.77
CA LYS A 191 29.28 -7.95 10.86
C LYS A 191 27.87 -8.45 10.60
N LYS A 192 26.98 -7.60 10.09
CA LYS A 192 25.61 -8.00 9.71
C LYS A 192 25.62 -9.03 8.58
N LEU A 193 26.44 -8.81 7.55
CA LEU A 193 26.57 -9.74 6.42
C LEU A 193 27.16 -11.09 6.84
N GLN A 194 28.19 -11.07 7.68
CA GLN A 194 28.81 -12.26 8.26
C GLN A 194 27.79 -13.08 9.05
N ARG A 195 26.99 -12.43 9.93
CA ARG A 195 25.89 -13.09 10.66
C ARG A 195 24.85 -13.69 9.72
N PHE A 196 24.51 -12.98 8.65
CA PHE A 196 23.59 -13.48 7.64
C PHE A 196 24.12 -14.74 6.95
N TYR A 197 25.37 -14.73 6.49
CA TYR A 197 25.99 -15.90 5.86
C TYR A 197 26.16 -17.07 6.84
N LYS A 198 26.57 -16.81 8.08
CA LYS A 198 26.66 -17.85 9.11
C LYS A 198 25.35 -18.61 9.29
N LYS A 199 24.21 -17.92 9.18
CA LYS A 199 22.87 -18.51 9.36
C LYS A 199 22.31 -19.17 8.10
N PHE A 200 22.50 -18.56 6.92
CA PHE A 200 21.79 -18.97 5.70
C PHE A 200 22.68 -19.53 4.59
N ASN A 201 23.98 -19.19 4.59
CA ASN A 201 24.92 -19.68 3.60
C ASN A 201 26.38 -19.78 4.13
N PRO A 202 26.67 -20.75 5.02
CA PRO A 202 27.98 -20.85 5.66
C PRO A 202 29.12 -21.15 4.67
N GLU A 203 28.84 -21.67 3.47
CA GLU A 203 29.83 -21.94 2.43
C GLU A 203 30.59 -20.67 1.96
N LYS A 204 29.97 -19.49 2.14
CA LYS A 204 30.55 -18.17 1.81
C LYS A 204 31.49 -17.66 2.88
N LEU A 205 31.59 -18.37 4.00
CA LEU A 205 32.55 -18.10 5.05
C LEU A 205 33.74 -19.05 4.94
N ASP A 206 34.90 -18.60 5.39
CA ASP A 206 36.07 -19.44 5.62
C ASP A 206 35.97 -20.20 6.95
N ASP A 207 37.02 -20.97 7.28
CA ASP A 207 37.05 -21.77 8.51
C ASP A 207 37.09 -20.90 9.79
N LYS A 208 37.47 -19.62 9.68
CA LYS A 208 37.45 -18.63 10.77
C LYS A 208 36.09 -17.94 10.88
N GLY A 209 35.17 -18.19 9.96
CA GLY A 209 33.87 -17.54 9.87
C GLY A 209 33.92 -16.16 9.21
N GLU A 210 35.02 -15.77 8.57
CA GLU A 210 35.16 -14.53 7.81
C GLU A 210 34.65 -14.72 6.37
N ILE A 211 34.29 -13.62 5.69
CA ILE A 211 33.73 -13.69 4.33
C ILE A 211 34.88 -13.87 3.33
N LYS A 212 34.89 -14.98 2.58
CA LYS A 212 35.98 -15.35 1.64
C LYS A 212 36.36 -14.22 0.67
N ASP A 213 35.36 -13.52 0.11
CA ASP A 213 35.56 -12.53 -0.95
C ASP A 213 35.05 -11.12 -0.56
N VAL A 214 35.36 -10.68 0.66
CA VAL A 214 34.83 -9.41 1.22
C VAL A 214 35.09 -8.19 0.31
N GLN A 215 36.27 -8.12 -0.32
CA GLN A 215 36.63 -7.01 -1.21
C GLN A 215 35.78 -6.99 -2.48
N GLU A 216 35.48 -8.15 -3.07
CA GLU A 216 34.66 -8.24 -4.28
C GLU A 216 33.20 -7.86 -3.99
N VAL A 217 32.67 -8.30 -2.84
CA VAL A 217 31.34 -7.93 -2.37
C VAL A 217 31.22 -6.41 -2.26
N TRP A 218 32.15 -5.75 -1.58
CA TRP A 218 32.11 -4.29 -1.43
C TRP A 218 32.40 -3.54 -2.72
N LYS A 219 33.24 -4.07 -3.60
CA LYS A 219 33.42 -3.48 -4.94
C LYS A 219 32.12 -3.43 -5.74
N LYS A 220 31.24 -4.44 -5.59
CA LYS A 220 29.95 -4.52 -6.27
C LYS A 220 28.85 -3.69 -5.60
N TRP A 221 28.86 -3.63 -4.27
CA TRP A 221 27.73 -3.13 -3.47
C TRP A 221 28.00 -1.86 -2.68
N ALA A 222 29.20 -1.26 -2.75
CA ALA A 222 29.48 0.02 -2.12
C ALA A 222 28.48 1.10 -2.59
N GLY A 223 27.84 1.78 -1.64
CA GLY A 223 26.77 2.75 -1.84
C GLY A 223 25.40 2.15 -2.22
N LYS A 224 25.30 0.82 -2.35
CA LYS A 224 24.08 0.06 -2.67
C LYS A 224 23.81 -1.04 -1.65
N GLU A 225 24.18 -0.79 -0.40
CA GLU A 225 24.15 -1.81 0.65
C GLU A 225 22.72 -2.22 0.98
N LYS A 226 21.76 -1.27 0.91
CA LYS A 226 20.32 -1.57 1.05
C LYS A 226 19.84 -2.58 0.00
N ASP A 227 20.27 -2.40 -1.26
CA ASP A 227 19.90 -3.29 -2.37
C ASP A 227 20.53 -4.69 -2.20
N MET A 228 21.76 -4.75 -1.67
CA MET A 228 22.43 -6.01 -1.34
C MET A 228 21.61 -6.81 -0.32
N PHE A 229 21.22 -6.17 0.79
CA PHE A 229 20.45 -6.84 1.85
C PHE A 229 19.03 -7.21 1.40
N LEU A 230 18.40 -6.39 0.56
CA LEU A 230 17.13 -6.71 -0.07
C LEU A 230 17.26 -7.95 -0.96
N ALA A 231 18.27 -7.99 -1.83
CA ALA A 231 18.52 -9.13 -2.72
C ALA A 231 18.81 -10.42 -1.95
N LEU A 232 19.64 -10.36 -0.90
CA LEU A 232 19.93 -11.49 -0.02
C LEU A 232 18.67 -11.98 0.69
N SER A 233 17.91 -11.08 1.31
CA SER A 233 16.69 -11.43 2.04
C SER A 233 15.63 -12.02 1.10
N THR A 234 15.55 -11.53 -0.13
CA THR A 234 14.63 -12.04 -1.18
C THR A 234 15.05 -13.44 -1.66
N LYS A 235 16.36 -13.67 -1.86
CA LYS A 235 16.92 -14.98 -2.24
C LYS A 235 16.61 -16.04 -1.19
N TYR A 236 16.75 -15.70 0.09
CA TYR A 236 16.52 -16.61 1.22
C TYR A 236 15.16 -16.40 1.91
N ARG A 237 14.16 -15.83 1.21
CA ARG A 237 12.88 -15.41 1.80
C ARG A 237 12.17 -16.49 2.62
N GLU A 238 12.24 -17.75 2.18
CA GLU A 238 11.60 -18.89 2.86
C GLU A 238 12.23 -19.21 4.22
N LYS A 239 13.50 -18.85 4.43
CA LYS A 239 14.24 -19.05 5.69
C LYS A 239 14.32 -17.78 6.54
N VAL A 240 14.33 -16.62 5.90
CA VAL A 240 14.52 -15.31 6.56
C VAL A 240 13.20 -14.78 7.11
N VAL A 241 12.09 -14.97 6.39
CA VAL A 241 10.80 -14.39 6.78
C VAL A 241 10.07 -15.31 7.75
N THR A 242 9.73 -14.77 8.92
CA THR A 242 8.86 -15.42 9.90
C THR A 242 7.41 -15.03 9.60
N MET A 243 6.62 -16.00 9.16
CA MET A 243 5.19 -15.82 8.95
C MET A 243 4.47 -15.68 10.29
N LYS A 244 3.85 -14.53 10.54
CA LYS A 244 2.94 -14.34 11.67
C LYS A 244 1.51 -14.57 11.23
N GLN A 245 0.65 -15.03 12.14
CA GLN A 245 -0.79 -15.02 11.91
C GLN A 245 -1.32 -13.63 12.27
N LYS A 246 -2.21 -13.09 11.43
CA LYS A 246 -2.91 -11.84 11.77
C LYS A 246 -3.72 -12.05 13.05
N PRO A 247 -3.71 -11.09 13.99
CA PRO A 247 -4.61 -11.17 15.13
C PRO A 247 -6.05 -11.21 14.62
N LYS A 248 -6.84 -12.17 15.10
CA LYS A 248 -8.26 -12.23 14.75
C LYS A 248 -8.93 -10.93 15.21
N PRO A 249 -9.77 -10.30 14.38
CA PRO A 249 -10.53 -9.13 14.83
C PRO A 249 -11.35 -9.51 16.06
N PRO A 250 -11.53 -8.58 17.03
CA PRO A 250 -12.42 -8.85 18.15
C PRO A 250 -13.81 -9.21 17.61
N PRO A 251 -14.55 -10.11 18.28
CA PRO A 251 -15.91 -10.43 17.87
C PRO A 251 -16.73 -9.14 17.71
N TYR A 252 -17.35 -8.95 16.55
CA TYR A 252 -18.22 -7.80 16.32
C TYR A 252 -19.39 -7.88 17.31
N LYS A 253 -19.44 -6.93 18.24
CA LYS A 253 -20.62 -6.69 19.06
C LYS A 253 -21.47 -5.69 18.28
N PRO A 254 -22.61 -6.11 17.69
CA PRO A 254 -23.50 -5.15 17.04
C PRO A 254 -23.84 -4.04 18.03
N PRO A 255 -23.91 -2.77 17.60
CA PRO A 255 -24.39 -1.71 18.46
C PRO A 255 -25.75 -2.16 18.99
N THR A 256 -25.87 -2.27 20.31
CA THR A 256 -27.16 -2.49 20.95
C THR A 256 -28.04 -1.36 20.46
N LYS A 257 -29.07 -1.68 19.66
CA LYS A 257 -30.10 -0.71 19.31
C LYS A 257 -30.60 -0.17 20.64
N LYS A 258 -30.21 1.06 20.99
CA LYS A 258 -30.93 1.82 22.00
C LYS A 258 -32.35 1.90 21.45
N SER A 259 -33.28 1.20 22.09
CA SER A 259 -34.70 1.38 21.87
C SER A 259 -34.97 2.87 21.95
N LYS A 260 -35.68 3.39 20.95
CA LYS A 260 -35.89 4.82 20.72
C LYS A 260 -36.94 5.41 21.68
N ASP A 261 -37.19 4.73 22.80
CA ASP A 261 -38.36 4.91 23.64
C ASP A 261 -38.03 5.47 25.04
N ASP A 262 -36.75 5.73 25.37
CA ASP A 262 -36.34 6.15 26.73
C ASP A 262 -35.52 7.46 26.81
N ASP A 263 -35.44 8.29 25.76
CA ASP A 263 -34.69 9.57 25.78
C ASP A 263 -35.58 10.79 25.43
N GLU A 264 -36.74 10.90 26.08
CA GLU A 264 -37.45 12.17 26.32
C GLU A 264 -37.23 12.51 27.81
N GLU A 265 -36.70 13.70 28.12
CA GLU A 265 -36.24 14.19 29.45
C GLU A 265 -34.78 13.90 29.86
N GLU A 266 -33.82 14.68 29.33
CA GLU A 266 -32.95 15.54 30.15
C GLU A 266 -31.97 16.31 29.25
N SER A 267 -32.40 17.51 28.84
CA SER A 267 -31.49 18.54 28.33
C SER A 267 -31.27 19.57 29.45
N ALA A 268 -30.11 19.54 30.11
CA ALA A 268 -29.66 20.66 30.92
C ALA A 268 -28.14 20.77 30.92
N GLU A 269 -27.68 21.81 30.21
CA GLU A 269 -26.54 22.66 30.54
C GLU A 269 -25.14 22.02 30.60
N GLN A 270 -24.41 22.13 29.48
CA GLN A 270 -22.97 22.34 29.56
C GLN A 270 -22.51 23.39 28.55
N SER A 271 -22.25 24.58 29.10
CA SER A 271 -21.69 25.75 28.43
C SER A 271 -20.20 25.52 28.14
N PHE A 272 -19.84 25.48 26.86
CA PHE A 272 -18.46 25.64 26.42
C PHE A 272 -18.27 27.08 25.93
N GLY A 273 -17.34 27.79 26.57
CA GLY A 273 -16.96 29.16 26.23
C GLY A 273 -16.38 29.24 24.82
N ALA A 274 -17.03 30.06 23.99
CA ALA A 274 -16.57 30.43 22.67
C ALA A 274 -15.54 31.55 22.79
N GLU A 275 -14.31 31.29 22.35
CA GLU A 275 -13.44 32.33 21.82
C GLU A 275 -14.10 32.88 20.54
N GLU A 276 -14.18 34.20 20.48
CA GLU A 276 -14.86 35.01 19.48
C GLU A 276 -14.11 34.95 18.13
N GLU A 277 -14.30 33.85 17.40
CA GLU A 277 -13.98 33.76 15.97
C GLU A 277 -15.07 34.51 15.21
N LYS A 278 -14.69 35.61 14.53
CA LYS A 278 -15.57 36.44 13.70
C LYS A 278 -16.44 35.55 12.81
N ALA A 279 -17.73 35.49 13.14
CA ALA A 279 -18.72 34.72 12.40
C ALA A 279 -18.65 35.09 10.91
N ALA A 280 -18.19 34.14 10.10
CA ALA A 280 -18.35 34.20 8.67
C ALA A 280 -19.85 34.39 8.38
N PRO A 281 -20.22 35.27 7.44
CA PRO A 281 -21.62 35.43 7.05
C PRO A 281 -22.20 34.06 6.67
N PRO A 282 -23.46 33.77 7.03
CA PRO A 282 -24.11 32.50 6.74
C PRO A 282 -23.99 32.22 5.24
N ALA A 283 -23.34 31.10 4.91
CA ALA A 283 -23.13 30.69 3.52
C ALA A 283 -24.49 30.61 2.82
N GLU A 284 -24.66 31.40 1.76
CA GLU A 284 -25.85 31.29 0.91
C GLU A 284 -25.97 29.85 0.42
N ILE A 285 -27.09 29.21 0.78
CA ILE A 285 -27.40 27.84 0.39
C ILE A 285 -27.56 27.84 -1.14
N ASP A 286 -26.72 27.08 -1.85
CA ASP A 286 -26.80 26.91 -3.32
C ASP A 286 -28.00 26.03 -3.66
N ILE A 287 -29.20 26.60 -3.62
CA ILE A 287 -30.50 25.95 -3.90
C ILE A 287 -30.46 25.18 -5.24
N GLU A 288 -29.87 25.80 -6.26
CA GLU A 288 -29.68 25.20 -7.59
C GLU A 288 -28.84 23.91 -7.55
N GLY A 289 -27.93 23.78 -6.58
CA GLY A 289 -27.12 22.58 -6.39
C GLY A 289 -27.92 21.39 -5.85
N GLU A 290 -28.93 21.64 -5.00
CA GLU A 290 -29.79 20.59 -4.46
C GLU A 290 -30.74 20.02 -5.52
N GLU A 291 -31.25 20.89 -6.41
CA GLU A 291 -32.09 20.47 -7.53
C GLU A 291 -31.33 19.55 -8.50
N PHE A 292 -30.08 19.90 -8.84
CA PHE A 292 -29.21 19.06 -9.65
C PHE A 292 -29.00 17.67 -9.03
N GLU A 293 -28.71 17.60 -7.72
CA GLU A 293 -28.45 16.33 -7.04
C GLU A 293 -29.71 15.44 -7.01
N LYS A 294 -30.88 16.05 -6.81
CA LYS A 294 -32.17 15.35 -6.85
C LYS A 294 -32.49 14.81 -8.24
N GLU A 295 -32.24 15.59 -9.29
CA GLU A 295 -32.47 15.17 -10.68
C GLU A 295 -31.51 14.05 -11.10
N LEU A 296 -30.22 14.18 -10.76
CA LEU A 296 -29.19 13.16 -11.03
C LEU A 296 -29.55 11.82 -10.38
N LEU A 297 -29.94 11.84 -9.10
CA LEU A 297 -30.37 10.64 -8.37
C LEU A 297 -31.63 10.02 -9.00
N GLY A 298 -32.57 10.84 -9.44
CA GLY A 298 -33.76 10.39 -10.16
C GLY A 298 -33.42 9.66 -11.47
N LEU A 299 -32.49 10.18 -12.26
CA LEU A 299 -32.02 9.55 -13.50
C LEU A 299 -31.26 8.25 -13.24
N GLU A 300 -30.41 8.20 -12.20
CA GLU A 300 -29.68 6.99 -11.85
C GLU A 300 -30.59 5.85 -11.38
N ILE A 301 -31.64 6.16 -10.62
CA ILE A 301 -32.69 5.19 -10.22
C ILE A 301 -33.42 4.67 -11.45
N LYS A 302 -33.87 5.57 -12.35
CA LYS A 302 -34.56 5.17 -13.60
C LYS A 302 -33.67 4.28 -14.46
N LYS A 303 -32.38 4.63 -14.59
CA LYS A 303 -31.40 3.83 -15.35
C LYS A 303 -31.19 2.45 -14.73
N GLY A 304 -31.11 2.39 -13.40
CA GLY A 304 -31.00 1.14 -12.65
C GLY A 304 -32.24 0.25 -12.81
N LYS A 305 -33.44 0.85 -12.89
CA LYS A 305 -34.68 0.13 -13.16
C LYS A 305 -34.73 -0.40 -14.60
N ALA A 306 -34.46 0.43 -15.61
CA ALA A 306 -34.42 0.01 -17.02
C ALA A 306 -33.47 -1.17 -17.25
N LYS A 307 -32.29 -1.17 -16.62
CA LYS A 307 -31.36 -2.31 -16.67
C LYS A 307 -31.91 -3.60 -16.05
N LYS A 308 -32.68 -3.51 -14.97
CA LYS A 308 -33.29 -4.68 -14.32
C LYS A 308 -34.44 -5.25 -15.15
N ASP A 309 -35.14 -4.38 -15.86
CA ASP A 309 -36.24 -4.73 -16.76
C ASP A 309 -35.74 -5.16 -18.16
N GLU A 310 -34.42 -5.29 -18.36
CA GLU A 310 -33.75 -5.63 -19.63
C GLU A 310 -34.03 -4.64 -20.78
N ASP A 311 -34.45 -3.42 -20.47
CA ASP A 311 -34.66 -2.33 -21.42
C ASP A 311 -33.37 -1.54 -21.63
N TYR A 312 -32.50 -2.09 -22.49
CA TYR A 312 -31.17 -1.52 -22.74
C TYR A 312 -31.19 -0.22 -23.55
N ASP A 313 -32.21 -0.02 -24.39
CA ASP A 313 -32.34 1.20 -25.19
C ASP A 313 -32.66 2.38 -24.27
N LEU A 314 -33.67 2.23 -23.38
CA LEU A 314 -33.99 3.24 -22.37
C LEU A 314 -32.82 3.47 -21.40
N ALA A 315 -32.11 2.41 -21.00
CA ALA A 315 -30.92 2.54 -20.16
C ALA A 315 -29.79 3.32 -20.85
N GLY A 316 -29.68 3.22 -22.17
CA GLY A 316 -28.79 4.01 -23.02
C GLY A 316 -29.16 5.49 -23.02
N GLU A 317 -30.41 5.81 -23.32
CA GLU A 317 -30.92 7.20 -23.31
C GLU A 317 -30.74 7.87 -21.94
N LEU A 318 -31.05 7.16 -20.85
CA LEU A 318 -30.88 7.68 -19.48
C LEU A 318 -29.41 7.89 -19.12
N LYS A 319 -28.49 7.09 -19.68
CA LYS A 319 -27.05 7.30 -19.51
C LYS A 319 -26.62 8.61 -20.19
N ASP A 320 -27.10 8.86 -21.39
CA ASP A 320 -26.77 10.09 -22.13
C ASP A 320 -27.37 11.33 -21.46
N GLN A 321 -28.58 11.23 -20.89
CA GLN A 321 -29.16 12.28 -20.05
C GLN A 321 -28.31 12.59 -18.82
N VAL A 322 -27.79 11.56 -18.11
CA VAL A 322 -26.88 11.75 -16.98
C VAL A 322 -25.59 12.47 -17.42
N ILE A 323 -25.02 12.09 -18.56
CA ILE A 323 -23.82 12.75 -19.10
C ILE A 323 -24.11 14.22 -19.42
N SER A 324 -25.23 14.49 -20.10
CA SER A 324 -25.65 15.86 -20.44
C SER A 324 -25.88 16.71 -19.20
N LEU A 325 -26.56 16.17 -18.18
CA LEU A 325 -26.84 16.87 -16.93
C LEU A 325 -25.54 17.20 -16.17
N ARG A 326 -24.60 16.25 -16.07
CA ARG A 326 -23.27 16.49 -15.47
C ARG A 326 -22.47 17.55 -16.24
N ALA A 327 -22.51 17.53 -17.57
CA ALA A 327 -21.82 18.52 -18.40
C ALA A 327 -22.39 19.94 -18.20
N ALA A 328 -23.72 20.07 -18.09
CA ALA A 328 -24.38 21.34 -17.79
C ALA A 328 -23.98 21.88 -16.41
N GLU A 329 -23.92 21.01 -15.40
CA GLU A 329 -23.52 21.40 -14.04
C GLU A 329 -22.04 21.81 -13.95
N VAL A 330 -21.14 21.09 -14.62
CA VAL A 330 -19.72 21.48 -14.71
C VAL A 330 -19.59 22.87 -15.32
N LYS A 331 -20.37 23.20 -16.36
CA LYS A 331 -20.39 24.53 -16.96
C LYS A 331 -20.90 25.59 -15.98
N ARG A 332 -22.00 25.32 -15.26
CA ARG A 332 -22.56 26.20 -14.22
C ARG A 332 -21.54 26.48 -13.11
N LEU A 333 -20.96 25.43 -12.53
CA LEU A 333 -19.97 25.55 -11.45
C LEU A 333 -18.69 26.23 -11.91
N THR A 334 -18.24 26.01 -13.14
CA THR A 334 -17.08 26.72 -13.70
C THR A 334 -17.35 28.23 -13.79
N ALA A 335 -18.54 28.63 -14.24
CA ALA A 335 -18.95 30.04 -14.28
C ALA A 335 -19.07 30.63 -12.86
N LYS A 336 -19.71 29.93 -11.92
CA LYS A 336 -19.80 30.36 -10.51
C LYS A 336 -18.42 30.52 -9.86
N LYS A 337 -17.49 29.61 -10.14
CA LYS A 337 -16.12 29.70 -9.64
C LYS A 337 -15.38 30.90 -10.21
N ALA A 338 -15.53 31.16 -11.51
CA ALA A 338 -14.93 32.34 -12.14
C ALA A 338 -15.45 33.63 -11.50
N LYS A 339 -16.78 33.73 -11.32
CA LYS A 339 -17.40 34.87 -10.62
C LYS A 339 -16.91 35.01 -9.18
N ALA A 340 -16.84 33.92 -8.41
CA ALA A 340 -16.31 33.96 -7.04
C ALA A 340 -14.85 34.43 -6.98
N LEU A 341 -14.03 34.13 -8.01
CA LEU A 341 -12.66 34.63 -8.10
C LEU A 341 -12.61 36.13 -8.46
N GLU A 342 -13.52 36.60 -9.32
CA GLU A 342 -13.67 38.03 -9.65
C GLU A 342 -14.13 38.84 -8.43
N ASP A 343 -15.02 38.27 -7.61
CA ASP A 343 -15.52 38.87 -6.37
C ASP A 343 -14.54 38.72 -5.18
N GLU A 344 -13.34 38.17 -5.42
CA GLU A 344 -12.32 37.84 -4.40
C GLU A 344 -12.81 36.90 -3.26
N ASP A 345 -13.88 36.14 -3.50
CA ASP A 345 -14.37 35.11 -2.58
C ASP A 345 -13.62 33.77 -2.80
N TYR A 346 -12.41 33.73 -2.27
CA TYR A 346 -11.54 32.56 -2.34
C TYR A 346 -12.13 31.33 -1.61
N ILE A 347 -13.00 31.52 -0.62
CA ILE A 347 -13.61 30.43 0.12
C ILE A 347 -14.67 29.74 -0.75
N ALA A 348 -15.58 30.50 -1.35
CA ALA A 348 -16.55 29.97 -2.30
C ALA A 348 -15.87 29.30 -3.50
N ALA A 349 -14.83 29.93 -4.06
CA ALA A 349 -14.07 29.35 -5.17
C ALA A 349 -13.42 27.99 -4.81
N LYS A 350 -12.93 27.83 -3.57
CA LYS A 350 -12.36 26.57 -3.07
C LYS A 350 -13.44 25.49 -2.89
N VAL A 351 -14.61 25.84 -2.35
CA VAL A 351 -15.75 24.93 -2.21
C VAL A 351 -16.23 24.44 -3.58
N ILE A 352 -16.39 25.36 -4.55
CA ILE A 352 -16.82 25.02 -5.91
C ILE A 352 -15.77 24.13 -6.60
N LYS A 353 -14.47 24.38 -6.41
CA LYS A 353 -13.40 23.51 -6.92
C LYS A 353 -13.52 22.08 -6.39
N GLY A 354 -13.89 21.91 -5.12
CA GLY A 354 -14.14 20.59 -4.52
C GLY A 354 -15.34 19.87 -5.15
N ARG A 355 -16.40 20.59 -5.52
CA ARG A 355 -17.57 20.02 -6.23
C ARG A 355 -17.24 19.63 -7.67
N LEU A 356 -16.52 20.48 -8.41
CA LEU A 356 -16.05 20.17 -9.77
C LEU A 356 -15.24 18.87 -9.81
N ALA A 357 -14.32 18.68 -8.86
CA ALA A 357 -13.51 17.46 -8.78
C ALA A 357 -14.33 16.17 -8.55
N LYS A 358 -15.53 16.27 -7.95
CA LYS A 358 -16.44 15.12 -7.79
C LYS A 358 -17.22 14.78 -9.06
N LEU A 359 -17.42 15.75 -9.97
CA LEU A 359 -18.16 15.56 -11.22
C LEU A 359 -17.29 15.08 -12.38
N GLU A 360 -15.98 15.34 -12.32
CA GLU A 360 -14.99 14.92 -13.33
C GLU A 360 -14.48 13.47 -13.15
N LEU A 361 -14.85 12.80 -12.06
CA LEU A 361 -14.61 11.37 -11.79
C LEU A 361 -15.73 10.50 -12.37
#